data_AF-A0A8C5PWY1-F1
#
_entry.id   AF-A0A8C5PWY1-F1
#
_cell.length_a   1.000
_cell.length_b   1.000
_cell.length_c   1.000
_cell.angle_alpha   90.00
_cell.angle_beta   90.00
_cell.angle_gamma   90.00
#
_symmetry.space_group_name_H-M   'P 1'
#
loop_
_entity.id
_entity.type
_entity.pdbx_description
1 polymer ?
#
loop_
_entity_poly.entity_id
_entity_poly.type
_entity_poly.pdbx_seq_one_letter_code
_entity_poly.pdbx_strand_id
1 'polypeptide(L)'
;MRINSAEHQNRRASTLRRINSAEHQHRGASTSRRINIEAHQHRGASTSRRINIEAHQHRGASTSRRINIEAHQHRGAATARSSNSEEQQQRGASTSRSIKIEEQQQRGASTSRSINIEEQQQHGVSTVMSTNSDEHQQCC
;
A
#
# COMPACT_ATOMS: atom_id res chain seq x y z
N MET A 1 -2.08 14.77 -17.68
CA MET A 1 -2.68 15.70 -16.69
C MET A 1 -1.92 15.65 -15.36
N ARG A 2 -1.82 16.77 -14.65
CA ARG A 2 -1.31 16.88 -13.27
C ARG A 2 -2.41 17.50 -12.40
N ILE A 3 -2.50 17.09 -11.15
CA ILE A 3 -3.36 17.71 -10.15
C ILE A 3 -2.47 18.31 -9.06
N ASN A 4 -2.76 19.55 -8.69
CA ASN A 4 -2.22 20.23 -7.53
C ASN A 4 -3.39 21.00 -6.90
N SER A 5 -3.89 20.53 -5.76
CA SER A 5 -5.08 21.08 -5.10
C SER A 5 -4.97 20.84 -3.60
N ALA A 6 -5.76 21.53 -2.77
CA ALA A 6 -5.94 21.09 -1.40
C ALA A 6 -6.70 19.75 -1.40
N GLU A 7 -7.84 19.73 -2.09
CA GLU A 7 -8.70 18.56 -2.19
C GLU A 7 -8.92 18.16 -3.65
N HIS A 8 -8.95 16.86 -3.92
CA HIS A 8 -9.34 16.36 -5.24
C HIS A 8 -10.22 15.11 -5.13
N GLN A 9 -11.36 15.16 -5.82
CA GLN A 9 -12.28 14.03 -5.90
C GLN A 9 -12.52 13.61 -7.35
N ASN A 10 -12.50 12.30 -7.61
CA ASN A 10 -12.84 11.75 -8.91
C ASN A 10 -13.61 10.43 -8.75
N ARG A 11 -14.60 10.22 -9.62
CA ARG A 11 -15.48 9.04 -9.59
C ARG A 11 -15.42 8.21 -10.89
N ARG A 12 -14.48 8.52 -11.79
CA ARG A 12 -14.33 7.90 -13.10
C ARG A 12 -12.92 7.36 -13.28
N ALA A 13 -12.73 6.56 -14.32
CA ALA A 13 -11.42 6.11 -14.72
C ALA A 13 -10.51 7.30 -15.07
N SER A 14 -9.29 7.32 -14.52
CA SER A 14 -8.38 8.46 -14.67
C SER A 14 -6.94 8.02 -14.88
N THR A 15 -6.24 8.70 -15.79
CA THR A 15 -4.81 8.54 -16.01
C THR A 15 -4.08 9.85 -15.73
N LEU A 16 -3.25 9.86 -14.69
CA LEU A 16 -2.63 11.06 -14.14
C LEU A 16 -1.10 10.91 -14.14
N ARG A 17 -0.39 11.98 -14.50
CA ARG A 17 1.07 11.97 -14.44
C ARG A 17 1.55 12.23 -13.02
N ARG A 18 0.93 13.16 -12.31
CA ARG A 18 1.24 13.50 -10.92
C ARG A 18 -0.02 13.94 -10.20
N ILE A 19 -0.16 13.51 -8.96
CA ILE A 19 -1.15 14.01 -8.02
C ILE A 19 -0.38 14.56 -6.83
N ASN A 20 -0.65 15.81 -6.49
CA ASN A 20 -0.20 16.46 -5.28
C ASN A 20 -1.44 17.06 -4.60
N SER A 21 -1.78 16.61 -3.40
CA SER A 21 -2.97 17.07 -2.70
C SER A 21 -2.81 16.92 -1.20
N ALA A 22 -3.47 17.73 -0.39
CA ALA A 22 -3.63 17.40 1.04
C ALA A 22 -4.55 16.19 1.15
N GLU A 23 -5.74 16.28 0.54
CA GLU A 23 -6.71 15.18 0.51
C GLU A 23 -7.05 14.73 -0.90
N HIS A 24 -7.17 13.43 -1.11
CA HIS A 24 -7.61 12.88 -2.38
C HIS A 24 -8.52 11.67 -2.21
N GLN A 25 -9.69 11.75 -2.85
CA GLN A 25 -10.65 10.66 -2.88
C GLN A 25 -10.89 10.21 -4.32
N HIS A 26 -10.68 8.93 -4.59
CA HIS A 26 -10.89 8.38 -5.92
C HIS A 26 -11.75 7.12 -5.88
N ARG A 27 -12.76 7.07 -6.75
CA ARG A 27 -13.55 5.87 -7.01
C ARG A 27 -13.43 5.49 -8.47
N GLY A 28 -13.06 4.24 -8.74
CA GLY A 28 -12.87 3.70 -10.10
C GLY A 28 -11.43 3.26 -10.35
N ALA A 29 -11.07 3.15 -11.63
CA ALA A 29 -9.72 2.77 -12.03
C ALA A 29 -8.80 4.00 -12.11
N SER A 30 -7.65 3.97 -11.44
CA SER A 30 -6.66 5.04 -11.51
C SER A 30 -5.31 4.51 -11.97
N THR A 31 -4.67 5.20 -12.91
CA THR A 31 -3.28 4.98 -13.26
C THR A 31 -2.48 6.26 -13.03
N SER A 32 -1.48 6.20 -12.13
CA SER A 32 -0.68 7.36 -11.76
C SER A 32 0.82 7.12 -11.81
N ARG A 33 1.61 8.07 -12.33
CA ARG A 33 3.08 7.93 -12.27
C ARG A 33 3.64 8.30 -10.89
N ARG A 34 3.12 9.34 -10.25
CA ARG A 34 3.52 9.74 -8.89
C ARG A 34 2.31 10.24 -8.13
N ILE A 35 2.19 9.82 -6.88
CA ILE A 35 1.20 10.30 -5.92
C ILE A 35 1.99 10.81 -4.71
N ASN A 36 1.73 12.06 -4.31
CA ASN A 36 2.28 12.68 -3.11
C ASN A 36 1.13 13.36 -2.36
N ILE A 37 0.64 12.76 -1.29
CA ILE A 37 -0.63 13.18 -0.66
C ILE A 37 -0.56 12.97 0.84
N GLU A 38 -1.13 13.84 1.66
CA GLU A 38 -1.21 13.62 3.11
C GLU A 38 -2.23 12.51 3.41
N ALA A 39 -3.49 12.70 3.01
CA ALA A 39 -4.56 11.73 3.17
C ALA A 39 -5.15 11.25 1.83
N HIS A 40 -5.05 9.95 1.54
CA HIS A 40 -5.58 9.37 0.29
C HIS A 40 -6.54 8.22 0.54
N GLN A 41 -7.74 8.34 -0.02
CA GLN A 41 -8.75 7.28 -0.03
C GLN A 41 -9.05 6.82 -1.45
N HIS A 42 -8.88 5.54 -1.71
CA HIS A 42 -9.16 4.98 -3.04
C HIS A 42 -10.02 3.72 -2.98
N ARG A 43 -11.05 3.68 -3.82
CA ARG A 43 -11.90 2.51 -4.02
C ARG A 43 -11.88 2.09 -5.49
N GLY A 44 -11.34 0.91 -5.77
CA GLY A 44 -11.27 0.35 -7.13
C GLY A 44 -9.89 -0.23 -7.43
N ALA A 45 -9.49 -0.16 -8.69
CA ALA A 45 -8.18 -0.61 -9.15
C ALA A 45 -7.22 0.58 -9.26
N SER A 46 -6.04 0.49 -8.64
CA SER A 46 -5.01 1.51 -8.73
C SER A 46 -3.71 0.91 -9.25
N THR A 47 -3.10 1.57 -10.23
CA THR A 47 -1.74 1.27 -10.68
C THR A 47 -0.86 2.50 -10.54
N SER A 48 0.20 2.40 -9.73
CA SER A 48 1.09 3.53 -9.47
C SER A 48 2.58 3.19 -9.60
N ARG A 49 3.38 4.12 -10.11
CA ARG A 49 4.85 3.90 -10.12
C ARG A 49 5.50 4.28 -8.79
N ARG A 50 5.07 5.38 -8.17
CA ARG A 50 5.56 5.83 -6.86
C ARG A 50 4.42 6.42 -6.06
N ILE A 51 4.31 5.99 -4.81
CA ILE A 51 3.38 6.52 -3.83
C ILE A 51 4.20 7.01 -2.64
N ASN A 52 3.98 8.25 -2.23
CA ASN A 52 4.48 8.85 -1.00
C ASN A 52 3.30 9.47 -0.27
N ILE A 53 2.85 8.88 0.83
CA ILE A 53 1.61 9.30 1.49
C ILE A 53 1.74 9.16 3.00
N GLU A 54 1.20 10.09 3.80
CA GLU A 54 1.19 9.93 5.25
C GLU A 54 0.14 8.87 5.65
N ALA A 55 -1.13 9.10 5.31
CA ALA A 55 -2.23 8.18 5.57
C ALA A 55 -2.91 7.68 4.28
N HIS A 56 -2.86 6.37 4.05
CA HIS A 56 -3.45 5.76 2.85
C HIS A 56 -4.47 4.68 3.19
N GLN A 57 -5.70 4.86 2.70
CA GLN A 57 -6.75 3.85 2.74
C GLN A 57 -7.12 3.39 1.34
N HIS A 58 -6.97 2.09 1.06
CA HIS A 58 -7.32 1.52 -0.23
C HIS A 58 -8.22 0.30 -0.11
N ARG A 59 -9.29 0.29 -0.93
CA ARG A 59 -10.16 -0.87 -1.10
C ARG A 59 -10.17 -1.30 -2.56
N GLY A 60 -9.72 -2.51 -2.84
CA GLY A 60 -9.70 -3.12 -4.17
C GLY A 60 -8.33 -3.68 -4.52
N ALA A 61 -7.93 -3.54 -5.78
CA ALA A 61 -6.66 -4.02 -6.29
C ALA A 61 -5.65 -2.88 -6.43
N SER A 62 -4.46 -3.03 -5.85
CA SER A 62 -3.38 -2.04 -5.98
C SER A 62 -2.12 -2.70 -6.55
N THR A 63 -1.53 -2.07 -7.56
CA THR A 63 -0.21 -2.45 -8.08
C THR A 63 0.72 -1.26 -8.04
N SER A 64 1.82 -1.39 -7.30
CA SER A 64 2.79 -0.30 -7.14
C SER A 64 4.24 -0.74 -7.31
N ARG A 65 5.08 0.13 -7.87
CA ARG A 65 6.53 -0.15 -7.92
C ARG A 65 7.23 0.23 -6.62
N ARG A 66 6.93 1.40 -6.06
CA ARG A 66 7.49 1.87 -4.79
C ARG A 66 6.39 2.53 -3.98
N ILE A 67 6.33 2.15 -2.72
CA ILE A 67 5.43 2.69 -1.71
C ILE A 67 6.31 3.18 -0.56
N ASN A 68 6.10 4.42 -0.14
CA ASN A 68 6.61 4.98 1.10
C ASN A 68 5.43 5.61 1.83
N ILE A 69 4.98 5.01 2.93
CA ILE A 69 3.77 5.45 3.62
C ILE A 69 3.96 5.36 5.12
N GLU A 70 3.53 6.34 5.90
CA GLU A 70 3.58 6.22 7.36
C GLU A 70 2.55 5.18 7.83
N ALA A 71 1.27 5.43 7.56
CA ALA A 71 0.16 4.55 7.91
C ALA A 71 -0.60 4.03 6.67
N HIS A 72 -0.54 2.71 6.43
CA HIS A 72 -1.16 2.07 5.29
C HIS A 72 -2.25 1.07 5.67
N GLN A 73 -3.50 1.33 5.29
CA GLN A 73 -4.61 0.39 5.40
C GLN A 73 -5.07 -0.07 4.01
N HIS A 74 -5.00 -1.37 3.76
CA HIS A 74 -5.43 -1.94 2.48
C HIS A 74 -6.34 -3.15 2.65
N ARG A 75 -7.47 -3.12 1.94
CA ARG A 75 -8.40 -4.24 1.81
C ARG A 75 -8.49 -4.71 0.36
N GLY A 76 -8.07 -5.93 0.09
CA GLY A 76 -8.10 -6.57 -1.23
C GLY A 76 -6.74 -7.12 -1.63
N ALA A 77 -6.40 -7.04 -2.91
CA ALA A 77 -5.13 -7.54 -3.45
C ALA A 77 -4.12 -6.41 -3.62
N ALA A 78 -2.92 -6.55 -3.06
CA ALA A 78 -1.82 -5.61 -3.27
C ALA A 78 -0.62 -6.31 -3.88
N THR A 79 0.01 -5.69 -4.88
CA THR A 79 1.31 -6.10 -5.40
C THR A 79 2.27 -4.93 -5.34
N ALA A 80 3.41 -5.12 -4.68
CA ALA A 80 4.45 -4.10 -4.56
C ALA A 80 5.83 -4.65 -4.94
N ARG A 81 6.65 -3.83 -5.60
CA ARG A 81 8.08 -4.18 -5.75
C ARG A 81 8.88 -3.83 -4.51
N SER A 82 8.55 -2.72 -3.87
CA SER A 82 9.19 -2.25 -2.67
C SER A 82 8.17 -1.43 -1.89
N SER A 83 8.04 -1.75 -0.62
CA SER A 83 7.23 -1.02 0.34
C SER A 83 8.09 -0.68 1.55
N ASN A 84 7.98 0.57 1.99
CA ASN A 84 8.49 1.05 3.26
C ASN A 84 7.31 1.69 3.99
N SER A 85 7.02 1.21 5.20
CA SER A 85 6.01 1.86 6.05
C SER A 85 6.38 1.82 7.51
N GLU A 86 5.76 2.66 8.33
CA GLU A 86 5.84 2.51 9.79
C GLU A 86 4.79 1.49 10.22
N GLU A 87 3.54 1.72 9.81
CA GLU A 87 2.40 0.85 10.09
C GLU A 87 1.72 0.34 8.82
N GLN A 88 1.42 -0.96 8.77
CA GLN A 88 0.67 -1.55 7.68
C GLN A 88 -0.34 -2.56 8.18
N GLN A 89 -1.62 -2.27 7.88
CA GLN A 89 -2.72 -3.18 8.07
C GLN A 89 -3.23 -3.65 6.71
N GLN A 90 -3.08 -4.94 6.43
CA GLN A 90 -3.50 -5.54 5.17
C GLN A 90 -4.52 -6.65 5.42
N ARG A 91 -5.67 -6.56 4.75
CA ARG A 91 -6.67 -7.64 4.68
C ARG A 91 -6.82 -8.11 3.24
N GLY A 92 -6.47 -9.36 2.97
CA GLY A 92 -6.54 -9.97 1.65
C GLY A 92 -5.20 -10.55 1.21
N ALA A 93 -4.93 -10.52 -0.09
CA ALA A 93 -3.70 -11.06 -0.66
C ALA A 93 -2.64 -9.94 -0.82
N SER A 94 -1.40 -10.22 -0.47
CA SER A 94 -0.26 -9.33 -0.70
C SER A 94 0.91 -10.08 -1.33
N THR A 95 1.51 -9.48 -2.36
CA THR A 95 2.74 -9.98 -2.96
C THR A 95 3.76 -8.86 -3.03
N SER A 96 4.91 -9.05 -2.38
CA SER A 96 5.95 -8.05 -2.31
C SER A 96 7.33 -8.62 -2.62
N ARG A 97 8.17 -7.87 -3.33
CA ARG A 97 9.59 -8.28 -3.46
C ARG A 97 10.40 -7.87 -2.23
N SER A 98 10.18 -6.68 -1.71
CA SER A 98 10.89 -6.20 -0.51
C SER A 98 9.94 -5.36 0.34
N ILE A 99 9.85 -5.69 1.62
CA ILE A 99 9.11 -4.94 2.63
C ILE A 99 10.11 -4.51 3.70
N LYS A 100 10.07 -3.23 4.06
CA LYS A 100 10.61 -2.73 5.32
C LYS A 100 9.44 -2.13 6.10
N ILE A 101 9.24 -2.57 7.33
CA ILE A 101 8.14 -2.07 8.15
C ILE A 101 8.43 -2.19 9.63
N GLU A 102 7.93 -1.27 10.46
CA GLU A 102 8.06 -1.39 11.90
C GLU A 102 6.97 -2.33 12.44
N GLU A 103 5.69 -2.02 12.19
CA GLU A 103 4.56 -2.83 12.62
C GLU A 103 3.70 -3.33 11.45
N GLN A 104 3.47 -4.65 11.37
CA GLN A 104 2.56 -5.23 10.39
C GLN A 104 1.47 -6.11 11.02
N GLN A 105 0.23 -5.81 10.65
CA GLN A 105 -0.91 -6.69 10.87
C GLN A 105 -1.46 -7.18 9.53
N GLN A 106 -1.33 -8.48 9.26
CA GLN A 106 -1.77 -9.08 8.01
C GLN A 106 -2.82 -10.17 8.27
N ARG A 107 -3.96 -10.06 7.59
CA ARG A 107 -4.99 -11.11 7.54
C ARG A 107 -5.21 -11.57 6.11
N GLY A 108 -4.93 -12.84 5.82
CA GLY A 108 -5.02 -13.43 4.49
C GLY A 108 -3.68 -14.01 4.03
N ALA A 109 -3.48 -14.06 2.71
CA ALA A 109 -2.29 -14.65 2.12
C ALA A 109 -1.22 -13.60 1.85
N SER A 110 0.02 -13.85 2.23
CA SER A 110 1.17 -13.00 1.91
C SER A 110 2.30 -13.80 1.27
N THR A 111 2.93 -13.22 0.27
CA THR A 111 4.16 -13.74 -0.32
C THR A 111 5.19 -12.64 -0.46
N SER A 112 6.32 -12.81 0.21
CA SER A 112 7.40 -11.84 0.22
C SER A 112 8.74 -12.47 -0.11
N ARG A 113 9.53 -11.82 -0.97
CA ARG A 113 10.91 -12.29 -1.19
C ARG A 113 11.84 -11.86 -0.06
N SER A 114 11.69 -10.65 0.45
CA SER A 114 12.47 -10.17 1.59
C SER A 114 11.62 -9.29 2.48
N ILE A 115 11.69 -9.51 3.80
CA ILE A 115 11.04 -8.68 4.82
C ILE A 115 12.09 -8.26 5.84
N ASN A 116 12.09 -6.98 6.18
CA ASN A 116 12.69 -6.44 7.39
C ASN A 116 11.54 -5.88 8.25
N ILE A 117 11.29 -6.50 9.40
CA ILE A 117 10.14 -6.18 10.24
C ILE A 117 10.46 -6.27 11.73
N GLU A 118 10.09 -5.23 12.49
CA GLU A 118 10.29 -5.23 13.95
C GLU A 118 9.21 -6.08 14.63
N GLU A 119 7.93 -5.81 14.36
CA GLU A 119 6.80 -6.56 14.90
C GLU A 119 5.84 -7.06 13.80
N GLN A 120 5.54 -8.36 13.82
CA GLN A 120 4.59 -8.97 12.89
C GLN A 120 3.49 -9.76 13.60
N GLN A 121 2.23 -9.47 13.23
CA GLN A 121 1.06 -10.30 13.53
C GLN A 121 0.43 -10.80 12.23
N GLN A 122 0.44 -12.12 12.02
CA GLN A 122 -0.09 -12.76 10.82
C GLN A 122 -1.23 -13.73 11.16
N HIS A 123 -2.36 -13.56 10.47
CA HIS A 123 -3.50 -14.47 10.49
C HIS A 123 -3.79 -14.97 9.07
N GLY A 124 -3.28 -16.15 8.74
CA GLY A 124 -3.40 -16.76 7.41
C GLY A 124 -2.06 -17.29 6.90
N VAL A 125 -1.99 -17.55 5.60
CA VAL A 125 -0.81 -18.17 4.98
C VAL A 125 0.24 -17.10 4.67
N SER A 126 1.48 -17.32 5.12
CA SER A 126 2.62 -16.47 4.78
C SER A 126 3.72 -17.31 4.14
N THR A 127 4.32 -16.78 3.07
CA THR A 127 5.51 -17.35 2.44
C THR A 127 6.56 -16.26 2.35
N VAL A 128 7.67 -16.42 3.07
CA VAL A 128 8.78 -15.47 3.05
C VAL A 128 10.09 -16.17 2.71
N MET A 129 10.80 -15.66 1.70
CA MET A 129 12.08 -16.26 1.27
C MET A 129 13.28 -15.78 2.10
N SER A 130 13.21 -14.59 2.68
CA SER A 130 14.26 -14.02 3.54
C SER A 130 13.64 -13.05 4.54
N THR A 131 13.94 -13.23 5.81
CA THR A 131 13.40 -12.41 6.91
C THR A 131 14.54 -11.95 7.80
N ASN A 132 14.59 -10.64 8.07
CA ASN A 132 15.27 -10.08 9.22
C ASN A 132 14.16 -9.55 10.14
N SER A 133 14.04 -10.09 11.34
CA SER A 133 13.00 -9.67 12.28
C SER A 133 13.51 -9.86 13.70
N ASP A 134 13.22 -8.88 14.55
CA ASP A 134 13.59 -8.91 15.95
C ASP A 134 12.56 -9.71 16.78
N GLU A 135 11.28 -9.70 16.40
CA GLU A 135 10.25 -10.59 16.98
C GLU A 135 9.18 -11.02 15.94
N HIS A 136 8.94 -12.34 15.81
CA HIS A 136 7.94 -12.90 14.90
C HIS A 136 6.93 -13.79 15.64
N GLN A 137 5.67 -13.34 15.75
CA GLN A 137 4.57 -14.14 16.27
C GLN A 137 3.62 -14.56 15.15
N GLN A 138 3.55 -15.86 14.88
CA GLN A 138 2.62 -16.44 13.94
C GLN A 138 1.50 -17.14 14.70
N CYS A 139 0.30 -16.55 14.71
CA CYS A 139 -0.87 -17.17 15.30
C CYS A 139 -1.57 -18.06 14.27
N CYS A 140 -1.67 -19.35 14.59
CA CYS A 140 -2.44 -20.34 13.83
C CYS A 140 -3.94 -20.21 14.08
#